data_AF-A0A1F4CSA5-F1
#
_entry.id   AF-A0A1F4CSA5-F1
#
_cell.length_a   1.000
_cell.length_b   1.000
_cell.length_c   1.000
_cell.angle_alpha   90.00
_cell.angle_beta   90.00
_cell.angle_gamma   90.00
#
_symmetry.space_group_name_H-M   'P 1'
#
loop_
_entity.id
_entity.type
_entity.pdbx_description
1 polymer ?
#
loop_
_entity_poly.entity_id
_entity_poly.type
_entity_poly.pdbx_seq_one_letter_code
_entity_poly.pdbx_strand_id
1 'polypeptide(L)'
;MREDAPNLEGAYRQYKGLLFSALGKLAAQGFAVPPDDAADLVHDFFAEAWDGIAERYEPKRAGLGTYVYAAFVRFARPRIVRLQRFHGSLMEPKELERLTEAESDAPEPENALDLQRLHEAMIALPSRNRELLEYWLKVPSGSEREAARSLGLSRYQARLQLIDALGQVSVAIGALGSVERIDRDVALAVWRDGRTIAETSARLHSTAQQVCNAYRRNQRRLERTLSFIRGTQVQSKRSEAMSPTKIEELIERIYKEYCSKDLVQEIKSHAPELVEYLGKTESARPLSWEELPADWLADVYAAIAAGLGTDFEPAVDKALFSADAKDRESVGRAFFEVLVPAGAITSLVELCKHQLKQVSDQAHARLAHESDVKAGGQPAVELAAFGLTPTHLVLATDAVALLLERAIDAGFFPGGRPLFLRLSTSGSAAVTCEGQKDGLTQSELVDEIAAFAEVDEKTSAVLLHWAVKTAEFIPYLFVGFRATFTRDALELTQLKPEEPPINLFQRWNSRKITDPFNVEIDTAVKQGHLERSRLVR
;
A
#
# COMPACT_ATOMS: atom_id res chain seq x y z
N MET A 1 -2.03 30.27 6.91
CA MET A 1 -1.60 29.09 7.68
C MET A 1 -2.17 29.24 9.08
N ARG A 2 -2.93 28.26 9.57
CA ARG A 2 -3.46 28.28 10.96
C ARG A 2 -2.29 27.99 11.93
N GLU A 3 -2.14 28.80 12.97
CA GLU A 3 -0.97 28.84 13.88
C GLU A 3 -0.78 27.62 14.80
N ASP A 4 -1.60 26.58 14.69
CA ASP A 4 -1.65 25.50 15.71
C ASP A 4 -0.82 24.25 15.38
N ALA A 5 -0.34 24.07 14.14
CA ALA A 5 0.46 22.91 13.74
C ALA A 5 1.97 23.28 13.65
N PRO A 6 2.88 22.50 14.28
CA PRO A 6 4.31 22.75 14.17
C PRO A 6 4.77 22.63 12.71
N ASN A 7 5.83 23.37 12.36
CA ASN A 7 6.48 23.22 11.06
C ASN A 7 7.02 21.79 10.88
N LEU A 8 7.25 21.38 9.63
CA LEU A 8 7.62 19.99 9.29
C LEU A 8 8.79 19.45 10.14
N GLU A 9 9.84 20.26 10.32
CA GLU A 9 11.02 19.85 11.09
C GLU A 9 10.73 19.69 12.59
N GLY A 10 9.96 20.62 13.18
CA GLY A 10 9.52 20.53 14.58
C GLY A 10 8.58 19.35 14.79
N ALA A 11 7.65 19.13 13.86
CA ALA A 11 6.73 18.00 13.87
C ALA A 11 7.46 16.66 13.78
N TYR A 12 8.44 16.56 12.88
CA TYR A 12 9.26 15.37 12.72
C TYR A 12 9.97 15.02 14.02
N ARG A 13 10.66 15.98 14.65
CA ARG A 13 11.33 15.75 15.94
C ARG A 13 10.37 15.36 17.05
N GLN A 14 9.21 16.02 17.13
CA GLN A 14 8.24 15.82 18.20
C GLN A 14 7.48 14.49 18.10
N TYR A 15 7.09 14.06 16.90
CA TYR A 15 6.21 12.91 16.73
C TYR A 15 6.93 11.65 16.24
N LYS A 16 8.22 11.69 15.88
CA LYS A 16 8.97 10.51 15.43
C LYS A 16 8.88 9.32 16.38
N GLY A 17 9.09 9.54 17.68
CA GLY A 17 8.95 8.46 18.67
C GLY A 17 7.52 7.90 18.73
N LEU A 18 6.50 8.76 18.56
CA LEU A 18 5.10 8.34 18.52
C LEU A 18 4.81 7.43 17.31
N LEU A 19 5.44 7.70 16.17
CA LEU A 19 5.28 6.88 14.97
C LEU A 19 6.02 5.53 15.09
N PHE A 20 7.18 5.48 15.77
CA PHE A 20 7.82 4.19 16.11
C PHE A 20 6.97 3.37 17.10
N SER A 21 6.29 4.02 18.06
CA SER A 21 5.30 3.33 18.91
C SER A 21 4.16 2.75 18.06
N ALA A 22 3.68 3.48 17.05
CA ALA A 22 2.68 2.97 16.11
C ALA A 22 3.17 1.75 15.32
N LEU A 23 4.43 1.77 14.85
CA LEU A 23 5.06 0.64 14.17
C LEU A 23 5.19 -0.58 15.09
N GLY A 24 5.53 -0.38 16.37
CA GLY A 24 5.55 -1.46 17.36
C GLY A 24 4.22 -2.19 17.49
N LYS A 25 3.11 -1.44 17.53
CA LYS A 25 1.77 -2.06 17.58
C LYS A 25 1.35 -2.70 16.28
N LEU A 26 1.71 -2.11 15.14
CA LEU A 26 1.49 -2.73 13.83
C LEU A 26 2.25 -4.06 13.74
N ALA A 27 3.50 -4.11 14.21
CA ALA A 27 4.29 -5.33 14.28
C ALA A 27 3.62 -6.40 15.15
N ALA A 28 3.13 -6.05 16.34
CA ALA A 28 2.37 -6.97 17.21
C ALA A 28 1.06 -7.50 16.59
N GLN A 29 0.55 -6.83 15.54
CA GLN A 29 -0.63 -7.27 14.78
C GLN A 29 -0.27 -8.08 13.53
N GLY A 30 1.01 -8.39 13.31
CA GLY A 30 1.51 -9.10 12.14
C GLY A 30 1.94 -8.19 10.98
N PHE A 31 1.79 -6.87 11.12
CA PHE A 31 2.28 -5.88 10.15
C PHE A 31 3.70 -5.42 10.53
N ALA A 32 4.60 -6.38 10.67
CA ALA A 32 6.01 -6.13 10.97
C ALA A 32 6.79 -5.80 9.68
N VAL A 33 7.68 -4.81 9.78
CA VAL A 33 8.68 -4.50 8.76
C VAL A 33 10.07 -4.48 9.39
N PRO A 34 11.15 -4.61 8.60
CA PRO A 34 12.51 -4.33 9.05
C PRO A 34 12.68 -2.91 9.59
N PRO A 35 13.56 -2.66 10.58
CA PRO A 35 13.75 -1.33 11.17
C PRO A 35 14.24 -0.23 10.22
N ASP A 36 14.97 -0.58 9.16
CA ASP A 36 15.33 0.36 8.10
C ASP A 36 14.10 0.81 7.30
N ASP A 37 13.23 -0.14 6.92
CA ASP A 37 11.94 0.14 6.25
C ASP A 37 10.98 0.90 7.19
N ALA A 38 10.99 0.58 8.48
CA ALA A 38 10.20 1.29 9.50
C ALA A 38 10.63 2.76 9.61
N ALA A 39 11.94 3.03 9.60
CA ALA A 39 12.45 4.40 9.52
C ALA A 39 12.02 5.09 8.22
N ASP A 40 12.09 4.42 7.07
CA ASP A 40 11.63 4.97 5.78
C ASP A 40 10.14 5.34 5.82
N LEU A 41 9.26 4.48 6.33
CA LEU A 41 7.83 4.78 6.47
C LEU A 41 7.56 6.04 7.30
N VAL A 42 8.32 6.26 8.37
CA VAL A 42 8.23 7.47 9.19
C VAL A 42 8.63 8.71 8.38
N HIS A 43 9.71 8.64 7.60
CA HIS A 43 10.13 9.77 6.76
C HIS A 43 9.12 10.05 5.64
N ASP A 44 8.65 9.01 4.95
CA ASP A 44 7.70 9.13 3.84
C ASP A 44 6.37 9.75 4.33
N PHE A 45 5.94 9.40 5.54
CA PHE A 45 4.74 10.00 6.12
C PHE A 45 4.87 11.52 6.27
N PHE A 46 6.02 11.99 6.77
CA PHE A 46 6.25 13.42 6.90
C PHE A 46 6.42 14.10 5.53
N ALA A 47 7.08 13.44 4.58
CA ALA A 47 7.29 14.01 3.25
C ALA A 47 5.98 14.10 2.42
N GLU A 48 5.12 13.08 2.50
CA GLU A 48 3.96 12.95 1.60
C GLU A 48 2.64 13.37 2.24
N ALA A 49 2.45 13.10 3.54
CA ALA A 49 1.15 13.23 4.19
C ALA A 49 1.04 14.44 5.13
N TRP A 50 2.17 14.98 5.61
CA TRP A 50 2.16 15.99 6.66
C TRP A 50 1.39 17.25 6.30
N ASP A 51 1.62 17.82 5.11
CA ASP A 51 0.97 19.08 4.71
C ASP A 51 -0.55 18.96 4.70
N GLY A 52 -1.08 17.85 4.17
CA GLY A 52 -2.52 17.58 4.19
C GLY A 52 -3.07 17.30 5.59
N ILE A 53 -2.27 16.72 6.49
CA ILE A 53 -2.66 16.50 7.89
C ILE A 53 -2.72 17.81 8.64
N ALA A 54 -1.71 18.66 8.50
CA ALA A 54 -1.64 19.97 9.13
C ALA A 54 -2.80 20.87 8.67
N GLU A 55 -3.18 20.80 7.39
CA GLU A 55 -4.30 21.57 6.84
C GLU A 55 -5.67 21.11 7.37
N ARG A 56 -5.88 19.80 7.50
CA ARG A 56 -7.18 19.20 7.89
C ARG A 56 -7.35 19.03 9.40
N TYR A 57 -6.33 19.32 10.20
CA TYR A 57 -6.40 19.13 11.65
C TYR A 57 -7.43 20.05 12.31
N GLU A 58 -8.32 19.46 13.10
CA GLU A 58 -9.31 20.17 13.92
C GLU A 58 -9.06 19.94 15.42
N PRO A 59 -8.53 20.93 16.17
CA PRO A 59 -8.17 20.79 17.59
C PRO A 59 -9.32 20.36 18.50
N LYS A 60 -10.56 20.67 18.10
CA LYS A 60 -11.77 20.33 18.86
C LYS A 60 -12.13 18.84 18.81
N ARG A 61 -11.63 18.09 17.82
CA ARG A 61 -11.97 16.66 17.64
C ARG A 61 -11.01 15.73 18.40
N ALA A 62 -9.73 16.04 18.37
CA ALA A 62 -8.69 15.26 19.02
C ALA A 62 -7.42 16.08 19.23
N GLY A 63 -6.57 15.68 20.18
CA GLY A 63 -5.21 16.22 20.29
C GLY A 63 -4.38 15.88 19.05
N LEU A 64 -3.44 16.76 18.67
CA LEU A 64 -2.66 16.63 17.45
C LEU A 64 -1.88 15.32 17.40
N GLY A 65 -1.30 14.88 18.52
CA GLY A 65 -0.62 13.58 18.61
C GLY A 65 -1.53 12.40 18.26
N THR A 66 -2.76 12.35 18.80
CA THR A 66 -3.75 11.31 18.47
C THR A 66 -4.10 11.32 16.98
N TYR A 67 -4.27 12.51 16.41
CA TYR A 67 -4.59 12.67 14.99
C TYR A 67 -3.44 12.22 14.09
N VAL A 68 -2.21 12.64 14.39
CA VAL A 68 -0.98 12.26 13.67
C VAL A 68 -0.74 10.75 13.74
N TYR A 69 -0.89 10.14 14.91
CA TYR A 69 -0.77 8.68 15.04
C TYR A 69 -1.79 7.95 14.15
N ALA A 70 -3.08 8.33 14.22
CA ALA A 70 -4.12 7.67 13.45
C ALA A 70 -3.90 7.82 11.94
N ALA A 71 -3.50 9.02 11.50
CA ALA A 71 -3.14 9.27 10.10
C ALA A 71 -1.94 8.41 9.67
N PHE A 72 -0.94 8.27 10.53
CA PHE A 72 0.23 7.43 10.26
C PHE A 72 -0.13 5.95 10.15
N VAL A 73 -0.98 5.40 11.02
CA VAL A 73 -1.41 4.00 10.91
C VAL A 73 -2.12 3.74 9.58
N ARG A 74 -3.02 4.64 9.16
CA ARG A 74 -3.70 4.57 7.85
C ARG A 74 -2.74 4.70 6.68
N PHE A 75 -1.66 5.47 6.85
CA PHE A 75 -0.60 5.63 5.86
C PHE A 75 0.31 4.40 5.74
N ALA A 76 0.74 3.87 6.89
CA ALA A 76 1.78 2.84 6.98
C ALA A 76 1.23 1.44 6.69
N ARG A 77 0.07 1.07 7.25
CA ARG A 77 -0.49 -0.29 7.11
C ARG A 77 -0.60 -0.77 5.66
N PRO A 78 -1.22 -0.05 4.70
CA PRO A 78 -1.30 -0.50 3.31
C PRO A 78 0.06 -0.50 2.58
N ARG A 79 1.05 0.25 3.06
CA ARG A 79 2.43 0.22 2.53
C ARG A 79 3.19 -0.99 3.05
N ILE A 80 3.06 -1.31 4.34
CA ILE A 80 3.61 -2.52 4.96
C ILE A 80 3.07 -3.78 4.29
N VAL A 81 1.75 -3.86 4.06
CA VAL A 81 1.14 -5.00 3.36
C VAL A 81 1.68 -5.15 1.94
N ARG A 82 1.87 -4.04 1.23
CA ARG A 82 2.52 -4.05 -0.09
C ARG A 82 3.95 -4.59 0.01
N LEU A 83 4.77 -4.05 0.92
CA LEU A 83 6.15 -4.51 1.15
C LEU A 83 6.22 -6.01 1.49
N GLN A 84 5.39 -6.48 2.42
CA GLN A 84 5.31 -7.89 2.82
C GLN A 84 4.87 -8.80 1.67
N ARG A 85 3.97 -8.35 0.79
CA ARG A 85 3.61 -9.12 -0.41
C ARG A 85 4.72 -9.13 -1.45
N PHE A 86 5.44 -8.03 -1.59
CA PHE A 86 6.65 -8.01 -2.41
C PHE A 86 7.64 -9.05 -1.87
N HIS A 87 7.94 -9.05 -0.57
CA HIS A 87 8.88 -9.97 0.08
C HIS A 87 8.40 -11.44 0.09
N GLY A 88 7.13 -11.70 0.39
CA GLY A 88 6.53 -13.04 0.37
C GLY A 88 6.48 -13.66 -1.02
N SER A 89 6.47 -12.84 -2.09
CA SER A 89 6.61 -13.34 -3.45
C SER A 89 8.06 -13.72 -3.80
N LEU A 90 9.05 -13.19 -3.08
CA LEU A 90 10.50 -13.30 -3.36
C LEU A 90 11.18 -14.54 -2.75
N MET A 91 10.51 -15.28 -1.85
CA MET A 91 11.11 -16.35 -1.04
C MET A 91 10.55 -17.75 -1.37
N GLU A 92 10.90 -18.32 -2.52
CA GLU A 92 11.06 -19.78 -2.63
C GLU A 92 12.54 -20.10 -2.87
N PRO A 93 13.30 -20.50 -1.84
CA PRO A 93 14.73 -20.82 -1.94
C PRO A 93 15.06 -21.87 -3.03
N LYS A 94 14.11 -22.77 -3.30
CA LYS A 94 14.25 -23.80 -4.35
C LYS A 94 14.06 -23.28 -5.78
N GLU A 95 13.31 -22.18 -5.98
CA GLU A 95 13.27 -21.49 -7.27
C GLU A 95 14.51 -20.61 -7.47
N LEU A 96 15.10 -20.10 -6.38
CA LEU A 96 16.34 -19.32 -6.38
C LEU A 96 17.55 -20.15 -6.84
N GLU A 97 17.75 -21.36 -6.32
CA GLU A 97 18.88 -22.25 -6.71
C GLU A 97 18.84 -22.64 -8.19
N ARG A 98 17.65 -22.91 -8.73
CA ARG A 98 17.44 -23.29 -10.15
C ARG A 98 17.77 -22.18 -11.14
N LEU A 99 17.74 -20.92 -10.72
CA LEU A 99 18.01 -19.76 -11.58
C LEU A 99 19.50 -19.41 -11.65
N THR A 100 20.27 -19.67 -10.59
CA THR A 100 21.72 -19.45 -10.54
C THR A 100 22.52 -20.46 -11.36
N GLU A 101 22.05 -21.70 -11.50
CA GLU A 101 22.72 -22.72 -12.31
C GLU A 101 22.61 -22.43 -13.82
N ALA A 102 21.63 -21.62 -14.26
CA ALA A 102 21.40 -21.29 -15.66
C ALA A 102 22.22 -20.08 -16.18
N GLU A 103 22.87 -19.31 -15.30
CA GLU A 103 23.61 -18.07 -15.67
C GLU A 103 25.13 -18.29 -15.86
N SER A 104 25.64 -19.50 -15.64
CA SER A 104 27.09 -19.81 -15.76
C SER A 104 27.60 -20.02 -17.19
N ASP A 105 26.75 -19.92 -18.22
CA ASP A 105 27.09 -20.23 -19.63
C ASP A 105 27.11 -19.00 -20.56
N ALA A 106 27.17 -17.77 -20.03
CA ALA A 106 27.26 -16.56 -20.85
C ALA A 106 28.70 -16.36 -21.43
N PRO A 107 28.89 -16.15 -22.75
CA PRO A 107 30.19 -15.88 -23.35
C PRO A 107 30.74 -14.49 -22.97
N GLU A 108 32.06 -14.36 -22.83
CA GLU A 108 32.76 -13.09 -22.54
C GLU A 108 32.55 -12.02 -23.64
N PRO A 109 32.47 -10.71 -23.29
CA PRO A 109 32.09 -9.67 -24.25
C PRO A 109 33.24 -9.10 -25.10
N GLU A 110 32.92 -8.80 -26.37
CA GLU A 110 33.74 -8.06 -27.35
C GLU A 110 33.65 -6.53 -27.09
N ASN A 111 34.68 -5.99 -26.44
CA ASN A 111 34.67 -4.73 -25.67
C ASN A 111 34.49 -3.35 -26.38
N ALA A 112 34.23 -3.26 -27.69
CA ALA A 112 34.10 -1.94 -28.36
C ALA A 112 32.67 -1.61 -28.80
N LEU A 113 31.96 -2.58 -29.38
CA LEU A 113 30.62 -2.39 -29.92
C LEU A 113 29.57 -2.34 -28.80
N ASP A 114 29.83 -3.02 -27.68
CA ASP A 114 28.97 -3.03 -26.50
C ASP A 114 29.04 -1.72 -25.70
N LEU A 115 30.19 -1.05 -25.66
CA LEU A 115 30.32 0.28 -25.04
C LEU A 115 29.55 1.35 -25.81
N GLN A 116 29.53 1.28 -27.14
CA GLN A 116 28.74 2.18 -27.96
C GLN A 116 27.24 1.95 -27.75
N ARG A 117 26.78 0.69 -27.75
CA ARG A 117 25.38 0.34 -27.46
C ARG A 117 24.95 0.76 -26.06
N LEU A 118 25.83 0.59 -25.07
CA LEU A 118 25.59 1.06 -23.70
C LEU A 118 25.44 2.58 -23.65
N HIS A 119 26.31 3.32 -24.34
CA HIS A 119 26.24 4.78 -24.40
C HIS A 119 24.95 5.27 -25.07
N GLU A 120 24.57 4.66 -26.20
CA GLU A 120 23.31 4.96 -26.91
C GLU A 120 22.08 4.64 -26.04
N ALA A 121 22.10 3.51 -25.32
CA ALA A 121 21.04 3.12 -24.40
C ALA A 121 20.90 4.10 -23.23
N MET A 122 22.02 4.53 -22.64
CA MET A 122 22.04 5.52 -21.56
C MET A 122 21.48 6.88 -22.03
N ILE A 123 21.79 7.31 -23.26
CA ILE A 123 21.25 8.56 -23.84
C ILE A 123 19.73 8.47 -24.04
N ALA A 124 19.23 7.31 -24.46
CA ALA A 124 17.81 7.08 -24.76
C ALA A 124 16.90 7.01 -23.52
N LEU A 125 17.47 6.82 -22.32
CA LEU A 125 16.71 6.84 -21.07
C LEU A 125 16.04 8.20 -20.84
N PRO A 126 14.83 8.23 -20.23
CA PRO A 126 14.25 9.45 -19.70
C PRO A 126 15.24 10.20 -18.80
N SER A 127 15.31 11.53 -18.90
CA SER A 127 16.33 12.35 -18.23
C SER A 127 16.47 12.03 -16.74
N ARG A 128 15.33 11.89 -16.04
CA ARG A 128 15.29 11.56 -14.61
C ARG A 128 15.86 10.17 -14.29
N ASN A 129 15.55 9.18 -15.12
CA ASN A 129 16.04 7.80 -14.96
C ASN A 129 17.53 7.71 -15.31
N ARG A 130 17.98 8.45 -16.32
CA ARG A 130 19.39 8.58 -16.68
C ARG A 130 20.19 9.24 -15.57
N GLU A 131 19.70 10.36 -15.02
CA GLU A 131 20.34 11.06 -13.91
C GLU A 131 20.46 10.17 -12.67
N LEU A 132 19.39 9.44 -12.32
CA LEU A 132 19.38 8.49 -11.22
C LEU A 132 20.37 7.34 -11.43
N LEU A 133 20.37 6.71 -12.61
CA LEU A 133 21.27 5.61 -12.93
C LEU A 133 22.72 6.06 -13.03
N GLU A 134 23.00 7.21 -13.64
CA GLU A 134 24.34 7.80 -13.69
C GLU A 134 24.85 8.17 -12.31
N TYR A 135 24.01 8.78 -11.46
CA TYR A 135 24.38 9.09 -10.07
C TYR A 135 24.72 7.81 -9.32
N TRP A 136 23.87 6.79 -9.43
CA TRP A 136 24.09 5.50 -8.79
C TRP A 136 25.38 4.84 -9.30
N LEU A 137 25.66 4.84 -10.61
CA LEU A 137 26.89 4.27 -11.16
C LEU A 137 28.16 5.08 -10.83
N LYS A 138 28.09 6.41 -10.81
CA LYS A 138 29.25 7.31 -10.61
C LYS A 138 29.72 7.36 -9.16
N VAL A 139 28.80 7.22 -8.19
CA VAL A 139 29.15 7.28 -6.77
C VAL A 139 29.48 5.86 -6.28
N PRO A 140 30.77 5.50 -6.07
CA PRO A 140 31.18 4.13 -5.74
C PRO A 140 30.70 3.69 -4.35
N SER A 141 30.26 4.64 -3.52
CA SER A 141 29.65 4.46 -2.20
C SER A 141 28.21 4.97 -2.12
N GLY A 142 27.61 5.33 -3.26
CA GLY A 142 26.32 6.02 -3.32
C GLY A 142 25.18 5.07 -3.00
N SER A 143 24.51 5.31 -1.90
CA SER A 143 23.32 4.55 -1.53
C SER A 143 22.16 4.81 -2.50
N GLU A 144 21.24 3.84 -2.67
CA GLU A 144 19.94 4.12 -3.32
C GLU A 144 19.28 5.33 -2.63
N ARG A 145 19.47 5.45 -1.31
CA ARG A 145 19.03 6.56 -0.48
C ARG A 145 19.69 7.92 -0.77
N GLU A 146 20.98 7.94 -1.14
CA GLU A 146 21.66 9.17 -1.57
C GLU A 146 21.22 9.59 -2.96
N ALA A 147 21.07 8.63 -3.86
CA ALA A 147 20.52 8.87 -5.20
C ALA A 147 19.08 9.42 -5.09
N ALA A 148 18.26 8.80 -4.24
CA ALA A 148 16.90 9.25 -3.94
C ALA A 148 16.88 10.67 -3.36
N ARG A 149 17.71 10.96 -2.33
CA ARG A 149 17.82 12.30 -1.73
C ARG A 149 18.24 13.37 -2.73
N SER A 150 19.21 13.07 -3.59
CA SER A 150 19.69 14.03 -4.61
C SER A 150 18.61 14.41 -5.62
N LEU A 151 17.58 13.57 -5.80
CA LEU A 151 16.49 13.74 -6.77
C LEU A 151 15.13 13.99 -6.12
N GLY A 152 15.08 14.20 -4.79
CA GLY A 152 13.84 14.41 -4.04
C GLY A 152 12.85 13.24 -4.13
N LEU A 153 13.37 12.01 -4.25
CA LEU A 153 12.61 10.77 -4.32
C LEU A 153 12.66 10.02 -2.98
N SER A 154 11.66 9.17 -2.73
CA SER A 154 11.80 8.14 -1.70
C SER A 154 12.75 7.04 -2.20
N ARG A 155 13.38 6.32 -1.27
CA ARG A 155 14.25 5.18 -1.60
C ARG A 155 13.51 4.13 -2.44
N TYR A 156 12.26 3.84 -2.10
CA TYR A 156 11.42 2.91 -2.84
C TYR A 156 11.17 3.37 -4.28
N GLN A 157 10.82 4.64 -4.48
CA GLN A 157 10.64 5.21 -5.81
C GLN A 157 11.94 5.20 -6.62
N ALA A 158 13.07 5.53 -5.98
CA ALA A 158 14.38 5.47 -6.63
C ALA A 158 14.74 4.03 -7.02
N ARG A 159 14.47 3.03 -6.16
CA ARG A 159 14.69 1.62 -6.48
C ARG A 159 13.85 1.16 -7.68
N LEU A 160 12.56 1.49 -7.72
CA LEU A 160 11.72 1.17 -8.88
C LEU A 160 12.25 1.82 -10.16
N GLN A 161 12.60 3.10 -10.11
CA GLN A 161 13.16 3.80 -11.27
C GLN A 161 14.51 3.26 -11.71
N LEU A 162 15.36 2.81 -10.77
CA LEU A 162 16.64 2.15 -11.07
C LEU A 162 16.42 0.81 -11.76
N ILE A 163 15.47 -0.01 -11.28
CA ILE A 163 15.11 -1.29 -11.90
C ILE A 163 14.60 -1.05 -13.33
N ASP A 164 13.73 -0.07 -13.53
CA ASP A 164 13.20 0.26 -14.85
C ASP A 164 14.30 0.80 -15.79
N ALA A 165 15.18 1.68 -15.30
CA ALA A 165 16.32 2.19 -16.07
C ALA A 165 17.28 1.07 -16.48
N LEU A 166 17.61 0.18 -15.55
CA LEU A 166 18.45 -0.99 -15.82
C LEU A 166 17.77 -1.97 -16.78
N GLY A 167 16.45 -2.14 -16.70
CA GLY A 167 15.70 -2.99 -17.62
C GLY A 167 15.76 -2.48 -19.05
N GLN A 168 15.58 -1.17 -19.24
CA GLN A 168 15.73 -0.50 -20.55
C GLN A 168 17.15 -0.67 -21.11
N VAL A 169 18.17 -0.44 -20.28
CA VAL A 169 19.58 -0.61 -20.70
C VAL A 169 19.89 -2.07 -21.01
N SER A 170 19.49 -3.01 -20.15
CA SER A 170 19.75 -4.45 -20.31
C SER A 170 19.12 -5.02 -21.57
N VAL A 171 17.92 -4.55 -21.93
CA VAL A 171 17.27 -4.89 -23.20
C VAL A 171 18.05 -4.31 -24.38
N ALA A 172 18.46 -3.05 -24.32
CA ALA A 172 19.13 -2.37 -25.43
C ALA A 172 20.49 -2.99 -25.78
N ILE A 173 21.25 -3.44 -24.77
CA ILE A 173 22.55 -4.12 -24.97
C ILE A 173 22.40 -5.63 -25.20
N GLY A 174 21.18 -6.17 -25.15
CA GLY A 174 20.92 -7.60 -25.34
C GLY A 174 21.36 -8.49 -24.17
N ALA A 175 21.62 -7.92 -22.99
CA ALA A 175 22.16 -8.62 -21.81
C ALA A 175 21.15 -9.55 -21.09
N LEU A 176 19.88 -9.56 -21.47
CA LEU A 176 18.87 -10.51 -20.95
C LEU A 176 19.05 -11.94 -21.52
N GLY A 177 20.27 -12.32 -21.84
CA GLY A 177 20.65 -13.49 -22.64
C GLY A 177 20.70 -14.82 -21.87
N SER A 178 19.61 -15.21 -21.22
CA SER A 178 19.40 -16.58 -20.68
C SER A 178 17.94 -16.82 -20.24
N VAL A 179 17.05 -15.91 -20.64
CA VAL A 179 15.71 -15.78 -20.10
C VAL A 179 14.74 -16.70 -20.86
N GLU A 180 13.78 -17.34 -20.16
CA GLU A 180 12.68 -18.05 -20.80
C GLU A 180 12.05 -17.17 -21.88
N ARG A 181 11.64 -17.75 -23.02
CA ARG A 181 11.19 -16.97 -24.18
C ARG A 181 10.10 -15.96 -23.82
N ILE A 182 9.16 -16.33 -22.95
CA ILE A 182 8.08 -15.44 -22.49
C ILE A 182 8.61 -14.26 -21.66
N ASP A 183 9.55 -14.49 -20.75
CA ASP A 183 10.15 -13.45 -19.92
C ASP A 183 10.93 -12.46 -20.81
N ARG A 184 11.67 -12.96 -21.82
CA ARG A 184 12.39 -12.11 -22.79
C ARG A 184 11.42 -11.26 -23.59
N ASP A 185 10.37 -11.87 -24.13
CA ASP A 185 9.39 -11.18 -24.95
C ASP A 185 8.62 -10.12 -24.15
N VAL A 186 8.35 -10.38 -22.87
CA VAL A 186 7.76 -9.41 -21.93
C VAL A 186 8.72 -8.26 -21.63
N ALA A 187 9.99 -8.53 -21.33
CA ALA A 187 11.00 -7.49 -21.10
C ALA A 187 11.17 -6.58 -22.32
N LEU A 188 11.20 -7.15 -23.54
CA LEU A 188 11.24 -6.39 -24.78
C LEU A 188 9.99 -5.52 -24.94
N ALA A 189 8.80 -6.08 -24.70
CA ALA A 189 7.56 -5.34 -24.85
C ALA A 189 7.44 -4.19 -23.84
N VAL A 190 7.78 -4.43 -22.57
CA VAL A 190 7.62 -3.44 -21.51
C VAL A 190 8.72 -2.38 -21.55
N TRP A 191 10.00 -2.78 -21.59
CA TRP A 191 11.11 -1.83 -21.47
C TRP A 191 11.59 -1.24 -22.79
N ARG A 192 11.59 -1.98 -23.91
CA ARG A 192 11.95 -1.38 -25.22
C ARG A 192 10.76 -0.69 -25.87
N ASP A 193 9.62 -1.35 -25.87
CA ASP A 193 8.45 -0.88 -26.62
C ASP A 193 7.50 -0.02 -25.76
N GLY A 194 7.81 0.16 -24.47
CA GLY A 194 7.05 1.01 -23.54
C GLY A 194 5.63 0.52 -23.28
N ARG A 195 5.35 -0.76 -23.52
CA ARG A 195 4.00 -1.31 -23.47
C ARG A 195 3.58 -1.64 -22.04
N THR A 196 2.30 -1.46 -21.76
CA THR A 196 1.67 -1.91 -20.52
C THR A 196 1.59 -3.45 -20.47
N ILE A 197 1.28 -4.00 -19.29
CA ILE A 197 1.06 -5.45 -19.12
C ILE A 197 -0.11 -5.92 -19.99
N ALA A 198 -1.19 -5.13 -20.07
CA ALA A 198 -2.35 -5.42 -20.91
C ALA A 198 -1.97 -5.49 -22.41
N GLU A 199 -1.29 -4.46 -22.92
CA GLU A 199 -0.83 -4.43 -24.33
C GLU A 199 0.16 -5.55 -24.65
N THR A 200 1.03 -5.86 -23.69
CA THR A 200 2.01 -6.95 -23.80
C THR A 200 1.30 -8.31 -23.82
N SER A 201 0.30 -8.51 -22.98
CA SER A 201 -0.51 -9.75 -22.96
C SER A 201 -1.25 -9.96 -24.27
N ALA A 202 -1.84 -8.90 -24.83
CA ALA A 202 -2.53 -8.92 -26.11
C ALA A 202 -1.57 -9.26 -27.26
N ARG A 203 -0.36 -8.67 -27.24
CA ARG A 203 0.67 -8.89 -28.26
C ARG A 203 1.28 -10.30 -28.20
N LEU A 204 1.54 -10.79 -26.99
CA LEU A 204 2.21 -12.09 -26.78
C LEU A 204 1.22 -13.26 -26.73
N HIS A 205 -0.07 -13.01 -26.96
CA HIS A 205 -1.14 -14.00 -26.84
C HIS A 205 -1.08 -14.79 -25.52
N SER A 206 -0.72 -14.09 -24.44
CA SER A 206 -0.55 -14.63 -23.09
C SER A 206 -1.55 -13.97 -22.14
N THR A 207 -1.82 -14.57 -20.99
CA THR A 207 -2.70 -13.93 -20.00
C THR A 207 -2.00 -12.75 -19.32
N ALA A 208 -2.75 -11.74 -18.88
CA ALA A 208 -2.21 -10.62 -18.10
C ALA A 208 -1.45 -11.13 -16.86
N GLN A 209 -1.93 -12.20 -16.22
CA GLN A 209 -1.27 -12.84 -15.10
C GLN A 209 0.08 -13.47 -15.49
N GLN A 210 0.17 -14.13 -16.66
CA GLN A 210 1.43 -14.68 -17.15
C GLN A 210 2.44 -13.58 -17.46
N VAL A 211 2.00 -12.49 -18.09
CA VAL A 211 2.85 -11.32 -18.35
C VAL A 211 3.27 -10.63 -17.07
N CYS A 212 2.37 -10.47 -16.10
CA CYS A 212 2.67 -9.90 -14.79
C CYS A 212 3.71 -10.75 -14.03
N ASN A 213 3.55 -12.07 -14.03
CA ASN A 213 4.50 -12.99 -13.43
C ASN A 213 5.87 -12.96 -14.14
N ALA A 214 5.88 -12.92 -15.47
CA ALA A 214 7.10 -12.79 -16.27
C ALA A 214 7.81 -11.45 -16.01
N TYR A 215 7.05 -10.36 -15.95
CA TYR A 215 7.55 -9.03 -15.62
C TYR A 215 8.17 -9.00 -14.22
N ARG A 216 7.47 -9.55 -13.21
CA ARG A 216 7.99 -9.69 -11.84
C ARG A 216 9.27 -10.54 -11.81
N ARG A 217 9.34 -11.64 -12.54
CA ARG A 217 10.59 -12.44 -12.64
C ARG A 217 11.74 -11.64 -13.23
N ASN A 218 11.50 -10.83 -14.27
CA ASN A 218 12.53 -9.96 -14.83
C ASN A 218 12.98 -8.87 -13.84
N GLN A 219 12.05 -8.24 -13.13
CA GLN A 219 12.38 -7.27 -12.08
C GLN A 219 13.28 -7.90 -11.01
N ARG A 220 12.94 -9.12 -10.54
CA ARG A 220 13.77 -9.88 -9.58
C ARG A 220 15.21 -10.09 -10.06
N ARG A 221 15.41 -10.39 -11.35
CA ARG A 221 16.76 -10.56 -11.92
C ARG A 221 17.56 -9.26 -11.87
N LEU A 222 16.92 -8.14 -12.22
CA LEU A 222 17.57 -6.83 -12.18
C LEU A 222 17.85 -6.37 -10.75
N GLU A 223 16.98 -6.70 -9.79
CA GLU A 223 17.22 -6.45 -8.36
C GLU A 223 18.43 -7.22 -7.83
N ARG A 224 18.60 -8.47 -8.25
CA ARG A 224 19.81 -9.25 -7.93
C ARG A 224 21.03 -8.63 -8.58
N THR A 225 20.91 -8.15 -9.81
CA THR A 225 22.00 -7.47 -10.53
C THR A 225 22.41 -6.18 -9.80
N LEU A 226 21.45 -5.36 -9.37
CA LEU A 226 21.67 -4.19 -8.52
C LEU A 226 22.42 -4.55 -7.24
N SER A 227 21.97 -5.60 -6.56
CA SER A 227 22.57 -6.09 -5.31
C SER A 227 23.95 -6.70 -5.54
N PHE A 228 24.19 -7.38 -6.66
CA PHE A 228 25.46 -8.02 -7.01
C PHE A 228 26.53 -7.01 -7.40
N ILE A 229 26.19 -6.02 -8.26
CA ILE A 229 27.08 -4.93 -8.66
C ILE A 229 27.61 -4.18 -7.43
N ARG A 230 26.78 -4.03 -6.39
CA ARG A 230 27.17 -3.40 -5.13
C ARG A 230 27.83 -4.36 -4.15
N GLY A 231 27.36 -5.60 -4.04
CA GLY A 231 27.93 -6.62 -3.15
C GLY A 231 29.39 -6.93 -3.48
N THR A 232 29.74 -6.97 -4.77
CA THR A 232 31.12 -7.12 -5.26
C THR A 232 31.99 -5.89 -4.99
N GLN A 233 31.44 -4.68 -5.11
CA GLN A 233 32.15 -3.43 -4.74
C GLN A 233 32.36 -3.27 -3.22
N VAL A 234 31.41 -3.69 -2.40
CA VAL A 234 31.46 -3.58 -0.93
C VAL A 234 32.38 -4.65 -0.31
N GLN A 235 32.40 -5.87 -0.85
CA GLN A 235 33.34 -6.91 -0.41
C GLN A 235 34.81 -6.56 -0.74
N SER A 236 35.06 -5.86 -1.85
CA SER A 236 36.40 -5.39 -2.21
C SER A 236 37.00 -4.37 -1.22
N LYS A 237 36.19 -3.73 -0.36
CA LYS A 237 36.68 -2.73 0.63
C LYS A 237 36.64 -3.21 2.08
N ARG A 238 36.10 -4.40 2.36
CA ARG A 238 36.07 -4.96 3.73
C ARG A 238 37.41 -5.54 4.21
N SER A 239 38.47 -5.47 3.41
CA SER A 239 39.81 -5.94 3.82
C SER A 239 40.66 -4.90 4.55
N GLU A 240 40.17 -3.69 4.80
CA GLU A 240 40.87 -2.72 5.66
C GLU A 240 40.05 -2.45 6.93
N ALA A 241 40.66 -2.82 8.05
CA ALA A 241 40.07 -2.89 9.38
C ALA A 241 39.45 -1.57 9.85
N MET A 242 38.16 -1.62 10.19
CA MET A 242 37.55 -0.69 11.14
C MET A 242 36.85 -1.51 12.22
N SER A 243 37.16 -1.18 13.47
CA SER A 243 36.47 -1.70 14.66
C SER A 243 34.97 -1.41 14.54
N PRO A 244 34.08 -2.37 14.86
CA PRO A 244 32.64 -2.13 14.83
C PRO A 244 32.30 -1.00 15.81
N THR A 245 31.49 -0.07 15.36
CA THR A 245 30.91 0.96 16.24
C THR A 245 29.98 0.30 17.26
N LYS A 246 29.85 0.89 18.46
CA LYS A 246 28.98 0.38 19.53
C LYS A 246 27.53 0.11 19.07
N ILE A 247 27.03 0.83 18.06
CA ILE A 247 25.69 0.65 17.48
C ILE A 247 25.61 -0.57 16.55
N GLU A 248 26.69 -0.90 15.83
CA GLU A 248 26.76 -2.13 15.02
C GLU A 248 26.71 -3.38 15.92
N GLU A 249 27.43 -3.36 17.04
CA GLU A 249 27.37 -4.43 18.04
C GLU A 249 25.98 -4.57 18.65
N LEU A 250 25.30 -3.44 18.93
CA LEU A 250 23.92 -3.43 19.42
C LEU A 250 22.96 -4.06 18.39
N ILE A 251 23.09 -3.71 17.11
CA ILE A 251 22.30 -4.30 16.03
C ILE A 251 22.56 -5.80 15.91
N GLU A 252 23.82 -6.23 15.96
CA GLU A 252 24.15 -7.66 15.95
C GLU A 252 23.48 -8.43 17.11
N ARG A 253 23.42 -7.82 18.29
CA ARG A 253 22.78 -8.42 19.46
C ARG A 253 21.25 -8.45 19.34
N ILE A 254 20.62 -7.45 18.70
CA ILE A 254 19.19 -7.48 18.36
C ILE A 254 18.81 -8.74 17.57
N TYR A 255 19.71 -9.28 16.74
CA TYR A 255 19.47 -10.52 16.01
C TYR A 255 19.72 -11.80 16.80
N LYS A 256 20.71 -11.79 17.70
CA LYS A 256 21.21 -13.01 18.36
C LYS A 256 20.53 -13.27 19.71
N GLU A 257 20.14 -12.21 20.42
CA GLU A 257 19.68 -12.26 21.80
C GLU A 257 18.19 -11.90 21.91
N TYR A 258 17.32 -12.79 21.46
CA TYR A 258 15.86 -12.61 21.59
C TYR A 258 15.42 -12.49 23.05
N CYS A 259 14.46 -11.60 23.31
CA CYS A 259 13.77 -11.47 24.60
C CYS A 259 14.68 -11.09 25.80
N SER A 260 15.87 -10.53 25.55
CA SER A 260 16.76 -10.04 26.60
C SER A 260 16.28 -8.68 27.13
N LYS A 261 15.89 -8.62 28.41
CA LYS A 261 15.47 -7.36 29.06
C LYS A 261 16.59 -6.33 29.11
N ASP A 262 17.82 -6.78 29.28
CA ASP A 262 19.00 -5.91 29.32
C ASP A 262 19.24 -5.28 27.94
N LEU A 263 19.03 -6.04 26.87
CA LEU A 263 19.12 -5.55 25.50
C LEU A 263 18.03 -4.52 25.19
N VAL A 264 16.78 -4.75 25.61
CA VAL A 264 15.68 -3.77 25.48
C VAL A 264 16.03 -2.45 26.17
N GLN A 265 16.63 -2.52 27.35
CA GLN A 265 17.06 -1.33 28.09
C GLN A 265 18.23 -0.61 27.38
N GLU A 266 19.13 -1.36 26.76
CA GLU A 266 20.24 -0.84 25.98
C GLU A 266 19.77 -0.15 24.69
N ILE A 267 18.84 -0.77 23.95
CA ILE A 267 18.15 -0.17 22.78
C ILE A 267 17.51 1.15 23.19
N LYS A 268 16.80 1.17 24.32
CA LYS A 268 16.17 2.39 24.84
C LYS A 268 17.20 3.49 25.11
N SER A 269 18.34 3.15 25.70
CA SER A 269 19.39 4.13 26.03
C SER A 269 20.12 4.69 24.81
N HIS A 270 20.09 3.97 23.69
CA HIS A 270 20.76 4.30 22.43
C HIS A 270 19.79 4.58 21.28
N ALA A 271 18.52 4.85 21.58
CA ALA A 271 17.49 4.98 20.55
C ALA A 271 17.74 6.13 19.55
N PRO A 272 18.17 7.33 19.96
CA PRO A 272 18.48 8.40 19.00
C PRO A 272 19.58 8.00 18.01
N GLU A 273 20.68 7.43 18.52
CA GLU A 273 21.84 7.01 17.73
C GLU A 273 21.50 5.82 16.84
N LEU A 274 20.71 4.87 17.34
CA LEU A 274 20.25 3.71 16.59
C LEU A 274 19.39 4.14 15.40
N VAL A 275 18.43 5.04 15.60
CA VAL A 275 17.56 5.49 14.50
C VAL A 275 18.32 6.35 13.50
N GLU A 276 19.26 7.17 13.95
CA GLU A 276 20.16 7.91 13.06
C GLU A 276 21.03 6.95 12.24
N TYR A 277 21.56 5.92 12.87
CA TYR A 277 22.34 4.87 12.21
C TYR A 277 21.52 4.09 11.18
N LEU A 278 20.30 3.66 11.52
CA LEU A 278 19.35 3.02 10.60
C LEU A 278 18.95 3.95 9.43
N GLY A 279 18.98 5.27 9.66
CA GLY A 279 18.78 6.30 8.63
C GLY A 279 19.99 6.49 7.69
N LYS A 280 21.20 6.20 8.15
CA LYS A 280 22.46 6.46 7.43
C LYS A 280 23.03 5.24 6.71
N THR A 281 22.81 4.04 7.23
CA THR A 281 23.61 2.87 6.85
C THR A 281 22.82 1.92 5.96
N GLU A 282 23.22 1.78 4.69
CA GLU A 282 22.72 0.71 3.80
C GLU A 282 23.50 -0.61 3.95
N SER A 283 24.66 -0.59 4.62
CA SER A 283 25.65 -1.69 4.61
C SER A 283 25.38 -2.85 5.58
N ALA A 284 24.20 -2.92 6.17
CA ALA A 284 23.77 -4.07 6.95
C ALA A 284 22.30 -4.40 6.63
N ARG A 285 22.05 -4.87 5.41
CA ARG A 285 21.06 -5.94 5.25
C ARG A 285 21.77 -7.28 5.46
N PRO A 286 21.91 -7.81 6.68
CA PRO A 286 21.78 -9.25 6.80
C PRO A 286 20.35 -9.57 6.35
N LEU A 287 20.19 -10.64 5.58
CA LEU A 287 18.90 -11.20 5.17
C LEU A 287 17.98 -11.58 6.35
N SER A 288 18.34 -11.26 7.60
CA SER A 288 17.76 -11.80 8.83
C SER A 288 16.76 -10.89 9.56
N TRP A 289 16.54 -9.62 9.17
CA TRP A 289 15.48 -8.81 9.81
C TRP A 289 14.09 -9.41 9.58
N GLU A 290 13.89 -10.00 8.41
CA GLU A 290 12.64 -10.68 8.01
C GLU A 290 12.43 -12.01 8.75
N GLU A 291 13.49 -12.58 9.32
CA GLU A 291 13.46 -13.80 10.11
C GLU A 291 13.14 -13.54 11.59
N LEU A 292 13.15 -12.27 12.02
CA LEU A 292 12.84 -11.92 13.40
C LEU A 292 11.33 -12.09 13.69
N PRO A 293 10.96 -12.66 14.84
CA PRO A 293 9.57 -12.74 15.26
C PRO A 293 8.93 -11.34 15.34
N ALA A 294 7.69 -11.23 14.88
CA ALA A 294 6.94 -9.98 14.89
C ALA A 294 6.80 -9.39 16.31
N ASP A 295 6.63 -10.25 17.32
CA ASP A 295 6.57 -9.85 18.73
C ASP A 295 7.89 -9.23 19.22
N TRP A 296 9.03 -9.75 18.75
CA TRP A 296 10.33 -9.19 19.11
C TRP A 296 10.56 -7.84 18.44
N LEU A 297 10.19 -7.69 17.17
CA LEU A 297 10.23 -6.40 16.48
C LEU A 297 9.33 -5.37 17.18
N ALA A 298 8.16 -5.79 17.68
CA ALA A 298 7.30 -4.93 18.48
C ALA A 298 8.00 -4.40 19.73
N ASP A 299 8.72 -5.27 20.47
CA ASP A 299 9.50 -4.89 21.64
C ASP A 299 10.66 -3.94 21.28
N VAL A 300 11.35 -4.18 20.18
CA VAL A 300 12.42 -3.29 19.66
C VAL A 300 11.86 -1.91 19.34
N TYR A 301 10.72 -1.82 18.64
CA TYR A 301 10.09 -0.56 18.31
C TYR A 301 9.55 0.18 19.54
N ALA A 302 9.00 -0.55 20.51
CA ALA A 302 8.58 0.03 21.79
C ALA A 302 9.78 0.61 22.57
N ALA A 303 10.92 -0.09 22.57
CA ALA A 303 12.15 0.38 23.19
C ALA A 303 12.71 1.65 22.51
N ILE A 304 12.72 1.69 21.18
CA ILE A 304 13.11 2.87 20.40
C ILE A 304 12.20 4.06 20.72
N ALA A 305 10.88 3.84 20.68
CA ALA A 305 9.91 4.89 21.02
C ALA A 305 10.15 5.46 22.42
N ALA A 306 10.31 4.58 23.42
CA ALA A 306 10.56 4.96 24.80
C ALA A 306 11.91 5.70 24.97
N GLY A 307 12.93 5.36 24.17
CA GLY A 307 14.23 6.02 24.19
C GLY A 307 14.24 7.40 23.51
N LEU A 308 13.33 7.62 22.55
CA LEU A 308 13.11 8.92 21.91
C LEU A 308 12.27 9.89 22.76
N GLY A 309 11.91 9.51 23.99
CA GLY A 309 11.22 10.39 24.92
C GLY A 309 9.74 10.58 24.61
N THR A 310 9.05 9.54 24.10
CA THR A 310 7.58 9.60 24.00
C THR A 310 6.94 9.63 25.39
N ASP A 311 6.64 10.82 25.89
CA ASP A 311 5.74 11.06 27.03
C ASP A 311 4.25 10.99 26.61
N PHE A 312 3.94 10.32 25.50
CA PHE A 312 2.55 10.09 25.09
C PHE A 312 1.98 9.01 26.00
N GLU A 313 1.08 9.42 26.91
CA GLU A 313 0.44 8.53 27.88
C GLU A 313 -0.16 7.27 27.22
N PRO A 314 -0.23 6.12 27.94
CA PRO A 314 -1.04 4.95 27.57
C PRO A 314 -2.54 5.26 27.35
N ALA A 315 -2.98 6.49 27.67
CA ALA A 315 -4.27 7.03 27.26
C ALA A 315 -4.40 7.15 25.72
N VAL A 316 -3.32 7.43 24.99
CA VAL A 316 -3.32 7.43 23.51
C VAL A 316 -3.58 6.01 22.99
N ASP A 317 -3.03 4.97 23.64
CA ASP A 317 -3.26 3.57 23.28
C ASP A 317 -4.72 3.19 23.43
N LYS A 318 -5.33 3.47 24.59
CA LYS A 318 -6.74 3.17 24.82
C LYS A 318 -7.67 4.06 23.98
N ALA A 319 -7.30 5.32 23.75
CA ALA A 319 -8.03 6.24 22.88
C ALA A 319 -7.98 5.83 21.41
N LEU A 320 -6.94 5.12 20.97
CA LEU A 320 -6.73 4.77 19.57
C LEU A 320 -7.12 3.34 19.22
N PHE A 321 -7.00 2.38 20.15
CA PHE A 321 -7.75 1.12 20.06
C PHE A 321 -9.25 1.38 20.13
N SER A 322 -9.68 2.34 20.94
CA SER A 322 -11.06 2.81 20.86
C SER A 322 -11.34 3.65 19.63
N ALA A 323 -10.37 4.34 19.01
CA ALA A 323 -10.59 5.06 17.75
C ALA A 323 -10.70 4.13 16.55
N ASP A 324 -9.81 3.14 16.38
CA ASP A 324 -9.93 2.12 15.31
C ASP A 324 -11.19 1.28 15.52
N ALA A 325 -11.47 0.87 16.76
CA ALA A 325 -12.72 0.20 17.08
C ALA A 325 -13.93 1.09 16.81
N LYS A 326 -13.88 2.40 17.10
CA LYS A 326 -14.96 3.36 16.80
C LYS A 326 -15.09 3.65 15.31
N ASP A 327 -13.98 3.68 14.57
CA ASP A 327 -13.98 3.87 13.12
C ASP A 327 -14.62 2.66 12.46
N ARG A 328 -14.21 1.45 12.83
CA ARG A 328 -14.87 0.19 12.42
C ARG A 328 -16.32 0.13 12.87
N GLU A 329 -16.61 0.48 14.11
CA GLU A 329 -17.99 0.58 14.60
C GLU A 329 -18.80 1.57 13.76
N SER A 330 -18.22 2.72 13.38
CA SER A 330 -18.86 3.71 12.52
C SER A 330 -19.10 3.18 11.11
N VAL A 331 -18.19 2.37 10.56
CA VAL A 331 -18.40 1.64 9.29
C VAL A 331 -19.56 0.66 9.43
N GLY A 332 -19.58 -0.12 10.51
CA GLY A 332 -20.67 -1.05 10.82
C GLY A 332 -22.03 -0.36 10.96
N ARG A 333 -22.07 0.80 11.64
CA ARG A 333 -23.28 1.62 11.73
C ARG A 333 -23.72 2.16 10.38
N ALA A 334 -22.81 2.72 9.57
CA ALA A 334 -23.14 3.18 8.23
C ALA A 334 -23.67 2.04 7.35
N PHE A 335 -23.10 0.85 7.49
CA PHE A 335 -23.54 -0.36 6.80
C PHE A 335 -24.98 -0.71 7.19
N PHE A 336 -25.28 -0.75 8.49
CA PHE A 336 -26.59 -1.13 9.00
C PHE A 336 -27.67 -0.07 8.76
N GLU A 337 -27.34 1.20 8.94
CA GLU A 337 -28.30 2.30 8.89
C GLU A 337 -28.58 2.78 7.46
N VAL A 338 -27.64 2.58 6.54
CA VAL A 338 -27.71 3.16 5.19
C VAL A 338 -27.70 2.09 4.10
N LEU A 339 -26.70 1.21 4.12
CA LEU A 339 -26.46 0.26 3.03
C LEU A 339 -27.44 -0.92 3.05
N VAL A 340 -27.80 -1.41 4.24
CA VAL A 340 -28.82 -2.46 4.43
C VAL A 340 -30.22 -1.99 3.98
N PRO A 341 -30.75 -0.83 4.44
CA PRO A 341 -32.06 -0.35 3.99
C PRO A 341 -32.12 0.00 2.51
N ALA A 342 -30.98 0.34 1.88
CA ALA A 342 -30.89 0.53 0.43
C ALA A 342 -31.04 -0.77 -0.38
N GLY A 343 -31.10 -1.94 0.28
CA GLY A 343 -31.23 -3.24 -0.38
C GLY A 343 -29.94 -3.77 -1.01
N ALA A 344 -28.82 -3.06 -0.85
CA ALA A 344 -27.54 -3.43 -1.46
C ALA A 344 -26.99 -4.76 -0.92
N ILE A 345 -27.24 -5.06 0.36
CA ILE A 345 -26.64 -6.20 1.05
C ILE A 345 -27.31 -7.53 0.71
N THR A 346 -28.63 -7.53 0.46
CA THR A 346 -29.34 -8.76 0.10
C THR A 346 -28.76 -9.40 -1.16
N SER A 347 -28.42 -8.58 -2.16
CA SER A 347 -27.77 -9.06 -3.39
C SER A 347 -26.38 -9.66 -3.12
N LEU A 348 -25.59 -9.04 -2.23
CA LEU A 348 -24.26 -9.54 -1.87
C LEU A 348 -24.34 -10.89 -1.17
N VAL A 349 -25.24 -11.05 -0.20
CA VAL A 349 -25.40 -12.31 0.54
C VAL A 349 -25.78 -13.45 -0.39
N GLU A 350 -26.68 -13.22 -1.36
CA GLU A 350 -27.03 -14.23 -2.35
C GLU A 350 -25.86 -14.55 -3.29
N LEU A 351 -25.11 -13.55 -3.75
CA LEU A 351 -23.89 -13.78 -4.54
C LEU A 351 -22.87 -14.62 -3.75
N CYS A 352 -22.67 -14.32 -2.46
CA CYS A 352 -21.77 -15.07 -1.59
C CYS A 352 -22.21 -16.54 -1.43
N LYS A 353 -23.50 -16.80 -1.20
CA LYS A 353 -24.03 -18.17 -1.09
C LYS A 353 -23.77 -19.01 -2.34
N HIS A 354 -23.84 -18.39 -3.51
CA HIS A 354 -23.63 -19.09 -4.78
C HIS A 354 -22.16 -19.24 -5.16
N GLN A 355 -21.30 -18.28 -4.79
CA GLN A 355 -19.95 -18.20 -5.32
C GLN A 355 -18.86 -18.48 -4.27
N LEU A 356 -19.09 -18.23 -2.98
CA LEU A 356 -18.07 -18.36 -1.94
C LEU A 356 -18.31 -19.58 -1.06
N LYS A 357 -17.22 -20.10 -0.50
CA LYS A 357 -17.29 -21.14 0.53
C LYS A 357 -17.47 -20.47 1.88
N GLN A 358 -18.24 -21.10 2.76
CA GLN A 358 -18.30 -20.65 4.14
C GLN A 358 -16.94 -20.85 4.82
N VAL A 359 -16.58 -19.91 5.69
CA VAL A 359 -15.38 -20.03 6.53
C VAL A 359 -15.63 -21.00 7.68
N SER A 360 -14.56 -21.43 8.37
CA SER A 360 -14.71 -22.28 9.55
C SER A 360 -15.48 -21.58 10.67
N ASP A 361 -16.17 -22.34 11.52
CA ASP A 361 -16.90 -21.81 12.67
C ASP A 361 -16.01 -20.93 13.58
N GLN A 362 -14.73 -21.31 13.72
CA GLN A 362 -13.76 -20.53 14.49
C GLN A 362 -13.45 -19.18 13.83
N ALA A 363 -13.27 -19.15 12.51
CA ALA A 363 -13.04 -17.91 11.77
C ALA A 363 -14.29 -17.01 11.79
N HIS A 364 -15.48 -17.61 11.63
CA HIS A 364 -16.75 -16.90 11.72
C HIS A 364 -16.96 -16.28 13.10
N ALA A 365 -16.74 -17.05 14.18
CA ALA A 365 -16.85 -16.56 15.56
C ALA A 365 -15.88 -15.39 15.83
N ARG A 366 -14.65 -15.47 15.30
CA ARG A 366 -13.68 -14.39 15.41
C ARG A 366 -14.16 -13.12 14.69
N LEU A 367 -14.61 -13.24 13.44
CA LEU A 367 -15.12 -12.10 12.65
C LEU A 367 -16.38 -11.50 13.27
N ALA A 368 -17.28 -12.32 13.81
CA ALA A 368 -18.48 -11.88 14.52
C ALA A 368 -18.17 -11.04 15.77
N HIS A 369 -16.95 -11.11 16.29
CA HIS A 369 -16.51 -10.30 17.41
C HIS A 369 -15.88 -8.95 17.01
N GLU A 370 -15.64 -8.69 15.73
CA GLU A 370 -15.12 -7.42 15.24
C GLU A 370 -16.13 -6.28 15.42
N SER A 371 -15.62 -5.06 15.64
CA SER A 371 -16.45 -3.90 15.99
C SER A 371 -17.40 -3.47 14.89
N ASP A 372 -16.98 -3.57 13.63
CA ASP A 372 -17.81 -3.28 12.45
C ASP A 372 -18.90 -4.34 12.24
N VAL A 373 -18.60 -5.62 12.49
CA VAL A 373 -19.59 -6.70 12.39
C VAL A 373 -20.64 -6.60 13.50
N LYS A 374 -20.22 -6.35 14.74
CA LYS A 374 -21.14 -6.13 15.87
C LYS A 374 -22.07 -4.94 15.61
N ALA A 375 -21.52 -3.81 15.17
CA ALA A 375 -22.31 -2.62 14.86
C ALA A 375 -23.19 -2.79 13.62
N GLY A 376 -22.74 -3.60 12.65
CA GLY A 376 -23.46 -3.95 11.44
C GLY A 376 -24.65 -4.90 11.63
N GLY A 377 -24.81 -5.46 12.82
CA GLY A 377 -25.94 -6.31 13.20
C GLY A 377 -26.01 -7.64 12.44
N GLN A 378 -27.19 -8.24 12.40
CA GLN A 378 -27.41 -9.57 11.80
C GLN A 378 -26.94 -9.69 10.34
N PRO A 379 -27.16 -8.70 9.44
CA PRO A 379 -26.68 -8.81 8.06
C PRO A 379 -25.16 -8.85 7.95
N ALA A 380 -24.44 -8.17 8.83
CA ALA A 380 -22.98 -8.25 8.87
C ALA A 380 -22.49 -9.60 9.39
N VAL A 381 -23.19 -10.20 10.36
CA VAL A 381 -22.91 -11.56 10.85
C VAL A 381 -23.13 -12.62 9.78
N GLU A 382 -24.12 -12.43 8.90
CA GLU A 382 -24.35 -13.30 7.73
C GLU A 382 -23.21 -13.20 6.71
N LEU A 383 -22.69 -12.00 6.44
CA LEU A 383 -21.51 -11.81 5.59
C LEU A 383 -20.25 -12.44 6.19
N ALA A 384 -20.10 -12.36 7.52
CA ALA A 384 -18.96 -12.94 8.23
C ALA A 384 -18.87 -14.46 8.08
N ALA A 385 -19.99 -15.16 7.80
CA ALA A 385 -19.98 -16.58 7.49
C ALA A 385 -19.23 -16.91 6.19
N PHE A 386 -18.99 -15.92 5.33
CA PHE A 386 -18.22 -16.01 4.09
C PHE A 386 -16.87 -15.29 4.17
N GLY A 387 -16.42 -14.91 5.37
CA GLY A 387 -15.14 -14.21 5.56
C GLY A 387 -15.18 -12.72 5.29
N LEU A 388 -16.36 -12.13 5.10
CA LEU A 388 -16.53 -10.71 4.78
C LEU A 388 -17.04 -9.91 5.98
N THR A 389 -16.57 -8.66 6.10
CA THR A 389 -17.05 -7.69 7.10
C THR A 389 -17.42 -6.38 6.42
N PRO A 390 -18.20 -5.49 7.04
CA PRO A 390 -18.50 -4.17 6.48
C PRO A 390 -17.26 -3.37 6.05
N THR A 391 -16.14 -3.52 6.77
CA THR A 391 -14.86 -2.88 6.39
C THR A 391 -14.36 -3.37 5.02
N HIS A 392 -14.49 -4.65 4.70
CA HIS A 392 -14.09 -5.18 3.39
C HIS A 392 -14.86 -4.54 2.23
N LEU A 393 -16.13 -4.18 2.44
CA LEU A 393 -16.95 -3.51 1.42
C LEU A 393 -16.43 -2.10 1.16
N VAL A 394 -16.07 -1.35 2.21
CA VAL A 394 -15.44 -0.02 2.08
C VAL A 394 -14.11 -0.14 1.35
N LEU A 395 -13.26 -1.08 1.77
CA LEU A 395 -11.95 -1.27 1.17
C LEU A 395 -12.07 -1.64 -0.31
N ALA A 396 -13.00 -2.50 -0.69
CA ALA A 396 -13.20 -2.86 -2.09
C ALA A 396 -13.65 -1.68 -2.96
N THR A 397 -14.55 -0.82 -2.47
CA THR A 397 -14.98 0.36 -3.25
C THR A 397 -13.90 1.42 -3.31
N ASP A 398 -13.13 1.61 -2.24
CA ASP A 398 -11.98 2.51 -2.20
C ASP A 398 -10.84 2.01 -3.10
N ALA A 399 -10.60 0.69 -3.16
CA ALA A 399 -9.60 0.08 -4.03
C ALA A 399 -9.84 0.44 -5.51
N VAL A 400 -11.08 0.26 -5.98
CA VAL A 400 -11.48 0.61 -7.34
C VAL A 400 -11.28 2.10 -7.58
N ALA A 401 -11.78 2.95 -6.68
CA ALA A 401 -11.65 4.41 -6.81
C ALA A 401 -10.19 4.86 -6.90
N LEU A 402 -9.33 4.38 -6.00
CA LEU A 402 -7.91 4.72 -5.97
C LEU A 402 -7.18 4.23 -7.23
N LEU A 403 -7.53 3.06 -7.77
CA LEU A 403 -6.97 2.62 -9.05
C LEU A 403 -7.36 3.55 -10.19
N LEU A 404 -8.62 4.01 -10.23
CA LEU A 404 -9.08 4.97 -11.23
C LEU A 404 -8.38 6.32 -11.12
N GLU A 405 -8.23 6.85 -9.89
CA GLU A 405 -7.48 8.08 -9.64
C GLU A 405 -6.03 7.95 -10.13
N ARG A 406 -5.33 6.87 -9.75
CA ARG A 406 -3.95 6.62 -10.22
C ARG A 406 -3.87 6.49 -11.73
N ALA A 407 -4.85 5.86 -12.36
CA ALA A 407 -4.91 5.74 -13.82
C ALA A 407 -5.11 7.12 -14.49
N ILE A 408 -5.92 8.01 -13.90
CA ILE A 408 -6.07 9.39 -14.38
C ILE A 408 -4.77 10.17 -14.19
N ASP A 409 -4.16 10.11 -13.00
CA ASP A 409 -2.95 10.84 -12.65
C ASP A 409 -1.75 10.40 -13.50
N ALA A 410 -1.67 9.11 -13.83
CA ALA A 410 -0.66 8.55 -14.73
C ALA A 410 -0.92 8.89 -16.21
N GLY A 411 -2.03 9.58 -16.53
CA GLY A 411 -2.44 9.90 -17.90
C GLY A 411 -2.97 8.71 -18.70
N PHE A 412 -3.23 7.56 -18.05
CA PHE A 412 -3.88 6.42 -18.69
C PHE A 412 -5.31 6.75 -19.08
N PHE A 413 -6.05 7.48 -18.22
CA PHE A 413 -7.32 8.08 -18.60
C PHE A 413 -7.21 9.61 -18.63
N PRO A 414 -7.87 10.30 -19.58
CA PRO A 414 -7.90 11.75 -19.60
C PRO A 414 -8.68 12.32 -18.41
N GLY A 415 -8.04 13.17 -17.61
CA GLY A 415 -8.66 13.85 -16.48
C GLY A 415 -9.89 14.69 -16.89
N GLY A 416 -10.89 14.74 -16.01
CA GLY A 416 -12.13 15.50 -16.21
C GLY A 416 -13.11 14.89 -17.23
N ARG A 417 -12.79 13.73 -17.83
CA ARG A 417 -13.74 12.97 -18.66
C ARG A 417 -14.43 11.87 -17.84
N PRO A 418 -15.68 11.52 -18.20
CA PRO A 418 -16.35 10.39 -17.58
C PRO A 418 -15.66 9.07 -17.94
N LEU A 419 -15.59 8.17 -16.95
CA LEU A 419 -15.18 6.78 -17.12
C LEU A 419 -16.42 5.89 -17.14
N PHE A 420 -16.42 4.85 -17.94
CA PHE A 420 -17.54 3.92 -18.09
C PHE A 420 -17.15 2.56 -17.54
N LEU A 421 -17.68 2.23 -16.35
CA LEU A 421 -17.57 0.92 -15.73
C LEU A 421 -18.74 0.04 -16.21
N ARG A 422 -18.44 -0.98 -17.00
CA ARG A 422 -19.43 -1.88 -17.60
C ARG A 422 -19.34 -3.25 -16.97
N LEU A 423 -20.50 -3.87 -16.70
CA LEU A 423 -20.59 -5.27 -16.32
C LEU A 423 -21.28 -6.03 -17.45
N SER A 424 -20.53 -6.93 -18.10
CA SER A 424 -21.04 -7.78 -19.18
C SER A 424 -22.02 -8.83 -18.66
N THR A 425 -22.80 -9.41 -19.58
CA THR A 425 -23.74 -10.51 -19.27
C THR A 425 -23.05 -11.77 -18.76
N SER A 426 -21.77 -11.97 -19.09
CA SER A 426 -20.93 -13.04 -18.53
C SER A 426 -20.36 -12.69 -17.15
N GLY A 427 -20.73 -11.55 -16.57
CA GLY A 427 -20.27 -11.10 -15.25
C GLY A 427 -18.89 -10.43 -15.26
N SER A 428 -18.30 -10.21 -16.45
CA SER A 428 -17.00 -9.55 -16.56
C SER A 428 -17.11 -8.03 -16.52
N ALA A 429 -16.26 -7.37 -15.74
CA ALA A 429 -16.25 -5.93 -15.57
C ALA A 429 -15.09 -5.27 -16.35
N ALA A 430 -15.29 -4.09 -16.90
CA ALA A 430 -14.22 -3.30 -17.51
C ALA A 430 -14.49 -1.80 -17.36
N VAL A 431 -13.42 -1.01 -17.25
CA VAL A 431 -13.50 0.45 -17.23
C VAL A 431 -12.90 1.01 -18.51
N THR A 432 -13.66 1.86 -19.19
CA THR A 432 -13.24 2.49 -20.45
C THR A 432 -13.46 4.00 -20.38
N CYS A 433 -12.83 4.76 -21.27
CA CYS A 433 -13.14 6.17 -21.49
C CYS A 433 -13.55 6.37 -22.95
N GLU A 434 -14.47 7.30 -23.21
CA GLU A 434 -14.95 7.55 -24.57
C GLU A 434 -13.80 7.99 -25.50
N GLY A 435 -13.68 7.33 -26.65
CA GLY A 435 -12.62 7.58 -27.62
C GLY A 435 -11.29 6.87 -27.33
N GLN A 436 -11.20 6.09 -26.24
CA GLN A 436 -10.03 5.29 -25.90
C GLN A 436 -10.29 3.82 -26.20
N LYS A 437 -9.33 3.16 -26.88
CA LYS A 437 -9.44 1.74 -27.23
C LYS A 437 -9.11 0.81 -26.07
N ASP A 438 -8.18 1.24 -25.21
CA ASP A 438 -7.71 0.48 -24.06
C ASP A 438 -8.42 0.94 -22.79
N GLY A 439 -8.66 -0.01 -21.90
CA GLY A 439 -9.35 0.21 -20.64
C GLY A 439 -8.85 -0.75 -19.57
N LEU A 440 -9.23 -0.52 -18.32
CA LEU A 440 -8.90 -1.44 -17.23
C LEU A 440 -9.80 -2.68 -17.34
N THR A 441 -9.16 -3.83 -17.28
CA THR A 441 -9.81 -5.13 -17.35
C THR A 441 -10.34 -5.56 -15.98
N GLN A 442 -11.20 -6.58 -15.97
CA GLN A 442 -11.70 -7.18 -14.73
C GLN A 442 -10.56 -7.67 -13.84
N SER A 443 -9.54 -8.31 -14.44
CA SER A 443 -8.40 -8.87 -13.68
C SER A 443 -7.71 -7.78 -12.88
N GLU A 444 -7.43 -6.63 -13.51
CA GLU A 444 -6.75 -5.51 -12.84
C GLU A 444 -7.59 -4.93 -11.68
N LEU A 445 -8.91 -4.83 -11.85
CA LEU A 445 -9.82 -4.39 -10.79
C LEU A 445 -9.90 -5.40 -9.64
N VAL A 446 -9.96 -6.70 -9.97
CA VAL A 446 -10.01 -7.80 -9.00
C VAL A 446 -8.70 -7.90 -8.23
N ASP A 447 -7.57 -7.78 -8.90
CA ASP A 447 -6.24 -7.80 -8.30
C ASP A 447 -6.05 -6.62 -7.33
N GLU A 448 -6.52 -5.43 -7.70
CA GLU A 448 -6.49 -4.28 -6.81
C GLU A 448 -7.36 -4.49 -5.57
N ILE A 449 -8.59 -5.02 -5.72
CA ILE A 449 -9.46 -5.32 -4.57
C ILE A 449 -8.83 -6.39 -3.68
N ALA A 450 -8.32 -7.48 -4.25
CA ALA A 450 -7.65 -8.54 -3.51
C ALA A 450 -6.48 -7.98 -2.71
N ALA A 451 -5.72 -7.07 -3.35
CA ALA A 451 -4.62 -6.42 -2.70
C ALA A 451 -5.10 -5.49 -1.57
N PHE A 452 -6.03 -4.59 -1.84
CA PHE A 452 -6.37 -3.53 -0.90
C PHE A 452 -7.27 -4.01 0.25
N ALA A 453 -8.19 -4.94 -0.01
CA ALA A 453 -9.12 -5.49 0.97
C ALA A 453 -8.59 -6.77 1.67
N GLU A 454 -7.43 -7.29 1.28
CA GLU A 454 -6.83 -8.51 1.87
C GLU A 454 -7.71 -9.78 1.75
N VAL A 455 -8.42 -9.92 0.63
CA VAL A 455 -9.27 -11.09 0.34
C VAL A 455 -8.78 -11.84 -0.90
N ASP A 456 -9.20 -13.10 -1.06
CA ASP A 456 -8.83 -13.89 -2.22
C ASP A 456 -9.47 -13.35 -3.52
N GLU A 457 -8.96 -13.81 -4.66
CA GLU A 457 -9.39 -13.38 -6.01
C GLU A 457 -10.89 -13.62 -6.24
N LYS A 458 -11.44 -14.75 -5.76
CA LYS A 458 -12.84 -15.11 -5.96
C LYS A 458 -13.75 -14.18 -5.15
N THR A 459 -13.38 -13.94 -3.90
CA THR A 459 -14.06 -12.98 -3.03
C THR A 459 -13.98 -11.57 -3.62
N SER A 460 -12.84 -11.18 -4.18
CA SER A 460 -12.63 -9.89 -4.84
C SER A 460 -13.53 -9.70 -6.06
N ALA A 461 -13.69 -10.74 -6.90
CA ALA A 461 -14.60 -10.72 -8.03
C ALA A 461 -16.08 -10.56 -7.60
N VAL A 462 -16.49 -11.22 -6.52
CA VAL A 462 -17.83 -11.04 -5.93
C VAL A 462 -18.04 -9.62 -5.43
N LEU A 463 -17.06 -9.06 -4.72
CA LEU A 463 -17.11 -7.67 -4.24
C LEU A 463 -17.14 -6.66 -5.39
N LEU A 464 -16.38 -6.88 -6.46
CA LEU A 464 -16.43 -6.03 -7.65
C LEU A 464 -17.81 -6.06 -8.31
N HIS A 465 -18.37 -7.26 -8.51
CA HIS A 465 -19.71 -7.42 -9.08
C HIS A 465 -20.76 -6.69 -8.26
N TRP A 466 -20.73 -6.88 -6.94
CA TRP A 466 -21.61 -6.21 -6.01
C TRP A 466 -21.43 -4.69 -6.04
N ALA A 467 -20.20 -4.18 -6.04
CA ALA A 467 -19.92 -2.75 -6.04
C ALA A 467 -20.47 -2.07 -7.31
N VAL A 468 -20.27 -2.67 -8.48
CA VAL A 468 -20.80 -2.13 -9.75
C VAL A 468 -22.33 -2.09 -9.71
N LYS A 469 -22.99 -3.18 -9.27
CA LYS A 469 -24.45 -3.26 -9.17
C LYS A 469 -25.03 -2.28 -8.16
N THR A 470 -24.34 -2.11 -7.03
CA THR A 470 -24.76 -1.21 -5.96
C THR A 470 -24.63 0.26 -6.38
N ALA A 471 -23.59 0.60 -7.14
CA ALA A 471 -23.39 1.95 -7.62
C ALA A 471 -24.46 2.41 -8.63
N GLU A 472 -25.25 1.50 -9.22
CA GLU A 472 -26.38 1.85 -10.08
C GLU A 472 -27.44 2.70 -9.33
N PHE A 473 -27.53 2.54 -8.01
CA PHE A 473 -28.48 3.25 -7.15
C PHE A 473 -27.85 3.95 -5.93
N ILE A 474 -26.53 3.82 -5.73
CA ILE A 474 -25.74 4.57 -4.74
C ILE A 474 -24.67 5.40 -5.46
N PRO A 475 -24.98 6.66 -5.83
CA PRO A 475 -24.12 7.46 -6.72
C PRO A 475 -22.71 7.71 -6.18
N TYR A 476 -22.53 7.79 -4.86
CA TYR A 476 -21.25 8.17 -4.25
C TYR A 476 -20.53 6.96 -3.62
N LEU A 477 -20.81 5.75 -4.11
CA LEU A 477 -20.22 4.51 -3.60
C LEU A 477 -18.69 4.52 -3.70
N PHE A 478 -18.15 4.99 -4.82
CA PHE A 478 -16.71 5.11 -5.08
C PHE A 478 -16.22 6.48 -4.60
N VAL A 479 -15.22 6.53 -3.72
CA VAL A 479 -14.68 7.79 -3.20
C VAL A 479 -14.13 8.64 -4.36
N GLY A 480 -14.35 9.95 -4.33
CA GLY A 480 -13.85 10.84 -5.39
C GLY A 480 -14.62 10.77 -6.72
N PHE A 481 -15.62 9.89 -6.84
CA PHE A 481 -16.44 9.76 -8.05
C PHE A 481 -17.93 9.84 -7.75
N ARG A 482 -18.68 10.37 -8.73
CA ARG A 482 -20.12 10.25 -8.83
C ARG A 482 -20.49 9.29 -9.94
N ALA A 483 -21.19 8.24 -9.58
CA ALA A 483 -21.75 7.24 -10.46
C ALA A 483 -23.15 7.65 -10.93
N THR A 484 -23.36 7.57 -12.24
CA THR A 484 -24.66 7.73 -12.89
C THR A 484 -24.90 6.51 -13.77
N PHE A 485 -25.98 5.78 -13.52
CA PHE A 485 -26.33 4.65 -14.37
C PHE A 485 -26.90 5.14 -15.70
N THR A 486 -26.25 4.74 -16.79
CA THR A 486 -26.72 4.91 -18.17
C THR A 486 -27.27 3.57 -18.68
N ARG A 487 -27.78 3.50 -19.92
CA ARG A 487 -28.52 2.32 -20.42
C ARG A 487 -27.74 1.00 -20.31
N ASP A 488 -26.42 1.03 -20.43
CA ASP A 488 -25.55 -0.15 -20.49
C ASP A 488 -24.26 -0.03 -19.65
N ALA A 489 -24.05 1.10 -18.97
CA ALA A 489 -22.81 1.37 -18.25
C ALA A 489 -23.03 2.26 -17.03
N LEU A 490 -22.16 2.10 -16.04
CA LEU A 490 -22.02 3.04 -14.95
C LEU A 490 -21.04 4.14 -15.36
N GLU A 491 -21.54 5.34 -15.54
CA GLU A 491 -20.74 6.53 -15.83
C GLU A 491 -20.19 7.11 -14.52
N LEU A 492 -18.87 7.12 -14.35
CA LEU A 492 -18.14 7.65 -13.21
C LEU A 492 -17.53 8.99 -13.58
N THR A 493 -18.01 10.06 -12.93
CA THR A 493 -17.47 11.42 -13.08
C THR A 493 -16.65 11.77 -11.84
N GLN A 494 -15.42 12.22 -12.01
CA GLN A 494 -14.58 12.67 -10.90
C GLN A 494 -15.21 13.91 -10.24
N LEU A 495 -15.29 13.90 -8.90
CA LEU A 495 -15.77 15.04 -8.13
C LEU A 495 -14.76 16.18 -8.22
N LYS A 496 -15.23 17.42 -8.24
CA LYS A 496 -14.34 18.58 -8.27
C LYS A 496 -13.62 18.75 -6.92
N PRO A 497 -12.38 19.25 -6.88
CA PRO A 497 -11.66 19.52 -5.63
C PRO A 497 -12.38 20.48 -4.67
N GLU A 498 -13.26 21.32 -5.20
CA GLU A 498 -14.05 22.30 -4.44
C GLU A 498 -15.26 21.66 -3.72
N GLU A 499 -15.60 20.40 -4.04
CA GLU A 499 -16.69 19.69 -3.39
C GLU A 499 -16.23 19.16 -2.02
N PRO A 500 -17.03 19.31 -0.95
CA PRO A 500 -16.64 18.88 0.38
C PRO A 500 -16.46 17.35 0.43
N PRO A 501 -15.49 16.85 1.22
CA PRO A 501 -15.27 15.41 1.36
C PRO A 501 -16.53 14.73 1.89
N ILE A 502 -17.06 13.81 1.09
CA ILE A 502 -18.28 13.08 1.40
C ILE A 502 -17.92 11.97 2.42
N ASN A 503 -18.51 12.04 3.62
CA ASN A 503 -18.27 11.01 4.63
C ASN A 503 -18.98 9.69 4.26
N LEU A 504 -18.64 8.58 4.94
CA LEU A 504 -19.16 7.26 4.57
C LEU A 504 -20.70 7.16 4.61
N PHE A 505 -21.36 7.79 5.59
CA PHE A 505 -22.82 7.81 5.68
C PHE A 505 -23.44 8.54 4.49
N GLN A 506 -22.85 9.67 4.07
CA GLN A 506 -23.30 10.41 2.91
C GLN A 506 -23.00 9.66 1.61
N ARG A 507 -21.83 8.99 1.51
CA ARG A 507 -21.42 8.19 0.35
C ARG A 507 -22.41 7.06 0.07
N TRP A 508 -22.82 6.34 1.11
CA TRP A 508 -23.72 5.19 0.99
C TRP A 508 -25.20 5.56 0.92
N ASN A 509 -25.56 6.81 1.19
CA ASN A 509 -26.96 7.22 1.15
C ASN A 509 -27.45 7.33 -0.29
N SER A 510 -28.44 6.51 -0.64
CA SER A 510 -29.07 6.49 -1.97
C SER A 510 -30.00 7.67 -2.23
N ARG A 511 -30.39 8.42 -1.19
CA ARG A 511 -31.16 9.66 -1.36
C ARG A 511 -30.24 10.70 -2.01
N LYS A 512 -30.69 11.26 -3.14
CA LYS A 512 -30.03 12.41 -3.77
C LYS A 512 -29.62 13.38 -2.67
N ILE A 513 -28.33 13.71 -2.58
CA ILE A 513 -27.86 14.84 -1.80
C ILE A 513 -28.44 16.08 -2.49
N THR A 514 -29.69 16.40 -2.18
CA THR A 514 -30.31 17.69 -2.49
C THR A 514 -29.65 18.67 -1.56
N ASP A 515 -28.60 19.30 -2.07
CA ASP A 515 -27.89 20.43 -1.47
C ASP A 515 -26.96 20.10 -0.27
N PRO A 516 -25.62 20.12 -0.44
CA PRO A 516 -24.68 19.92 0.66
C PRO A 516 -24.73 21.02 1.74
N PHE A 517 -25.49 22.11 1.50
CA PHE A 517 -25.63 23.24 2.42
C PHE A 517 -26.73 23.08 3.49
N ASN A 518 -27.49 21.98 3.48
CA ASN A 518 -28.58 21.80 4.45
C ASN A 518 -28.62 20.38 5.04
N VAL A 519 -27.59 20.05 5.83
CA VAL A 519 -27.66 18.91 6.76
C VAL A 519 -27.67 19.49 8.17
N GLU A 520 -28.83 20.01 8.59
CA GLU A 520 -29.21 19.94 10.00
C GLU A 520 -29.33 18.46 10.33
N ILE A 521 -28.36 17.94 11.08
CA ILE A 521 -28.40 16.60 11.63
C ILE A 521 -29.66 16.50 12.48
N ASP A 522 -30.56 15.65 12.00
CA ASP A 522 -31.91 15.43 12.49
C ASP A 522 -31.90 15.17 14.00
N THR A 523 -32.35 16.17 14.76
CA THR A 523 -32.50 16.13 16.22
C THR A 523 -33.72 15.25 16.61
N ALA A 524 -34.43 14.68 15.64
CA ALA A 524 -35.63 13.87 15.85
C ALA A 524 -35.38 12.50 16.52
N VAL A 525 -34.20 11.89 16.37
CA VAL A 525 -33.91 10.59 16.99
C VAL A 525 -33.68 10.71 18.50
N LYS A 526 -33.21 11.87 18.99
CA LYS A 526 -33.08 12.13 20.44
C LYS A 526 -34.42 12.51 21.10
N GLN A 527 -35.34 13.16 20.37
CA GLN A 527 -36.64 13.53 20.93
C GLN A 527 -37.62 12.34 20.98
N GLY A 528 -37.59 11.44 19.99
CA GLY A 528 -38.44 10.24 19.99
C GLY A 528 -38.13 9.24 21.11
N HIS A 529 -36.89 9.21 21.62
CA HIS A 529 -36.51 8.37 22.76
C HIS A 529 -36.85 9.00 24.11
N LEU A 530 -36.93 10.33 24.20
CA LEU A 530 -37.31 11.05 25.43
C LEU A 530 -38.83 11.02 25.68
N GLU A 531 -39.66 10.97 24.64
CA GLU A 531 -41.12 10.87 24.81
C GLU A 531 -41.60 9.46 25.18
N ARG A 532 -40.93 8.40 24.71
CA ARG A 532 -41.27 7.02 25.12
C ARG A 532 -40.88 6.71 26.57
N SER A 533 -39.92 7.43 27.16
CA SER A 533 -39.56 7.28 28.58
C SER A 533 -40.45 8.08 29.55
N ARG A 534 -41.33 8.96 29.05
CA ARG A 534 -42.30 9.70 29.88
C ARG A 534 -43.70 9.08 29.94
N LEU A 535 -43.98 8.06 29.14
CA LEU A 535 -45.28 7.36 29.12
C LEU A 535 -45.30 6.03 29.91
N VAL A 536 -44.23 5.71 30.64
CA VAL A 536 -44.14 4.52 31.52
C VAL A 536 -43.64 4.88 32.94
N ARG A 537 -44.06 6.04 33.47
CA ARG A 537 -43.96 6.33 34.91
C ARG A 537 -45.20 7.05 35.42
#